data_AF-E1WPT1-F1
#
_entry.id   AF-E1WPT1-F1
#
_cell.length_a   1.000
_cell.length_b   1.000
_cell.length_c   1.000
_cell.angle_alpha   90.00
_cell.angle_beta   90.00
_cell.angle_gamma   90.00
#
_symmetry.space_group_name_H-M   'P 1'
#
loop_
_entity.id
_entity.type
_entity.pdbx_description
1 polymer ?
#
loop_
_entity_poly.entity_id
_entity_poly.type
_entity_poly.pdbx_seq_one_letter_code
_entity_poly.pdbx_strand_id
1 'polypeptide(L)'
;MANLNPYLRSMKEDIRMRQKWLELYVETGSVTKTAFRCGITRSTLYRWINCEKEQGKSELSDKSKRPSRLANMKITPEIETIILNLCVRQEDGERNGLPTICLGRE
;
A
#
# COMPACT_ATOMS: atom_id res chain seq x y z
N MET A 1 23.17 7.65 -6.92
CA MET A 1 22.35 7.14 -5.80
C MET A 1 20.92 7.58 -6.02
N ALA A 2 19.97 6.65 -6.19
CA ALA A 2 18.61 6.97 -6.63
C ALA A 2 17.87 7.83 -5.59
N ASN A 3 17.48 9.03 -6.01
CA ASN A 3 16.70 9.98 -5.23
C ASN A 3 15.23 9.50 -5.21
N LEU A 4 14.93 8.54 -4.34
CA LEU A 4 13.56 8.05 -4.14
C LEU A 4 12.71 9.19 -3.56
N ASN A 5 11.54 9.44 -4.18
CA ASN A 5 10.52 10.36 -3.70
C ASN A 5 10.29 10.16 -2.18
N PRO A 6 10.33 11.24 -1.35
CA PRO A 6 10.18 11.16 0.11
C PRO A 6 8.98 10.33 0.58
N TYR A 7 7.88 10.37 -0.17
CA TYR A 7 6.67 9.61 0.13
C TYR A 7 6.87 8.10 0.03
N LEU A 8 7.53 7.64 -1.04
CA LEU A 8 7.83 6.22 -1.24
C LEU A 8 8.82 5.69 -0.20
N ARG A 9 9.73 6.56 0.28
CA ARG A 9 10.63 6.23 1.38
C ARG A 9 9.87 6.05 2.69
N SER A 10 8.99 6.98 3.03
CA SER A 10 8.16 6.91 4.25
C SER A 10 7.33 5.62 4.28
N MET A 11 6.65 5.30 3.17
CA MET A 11 5.79 4.11 3.09
C MET A 11 6.58 2.81 3.27
N LYS A 12 7.78 2.72 2.72
CA LYS A 12 8.66 1.55 2.93
C LYS A 12 9.10 1.41 4.38
N GLU A 13 9.34 2.52 5.07
CA GLU A 13 9.71 2.51 6.48
C GLU A 13 8.52 2.08 7.37
N ASP A 14 7.32 2.56 7.07
CA ASP A 14 6.09 2.16 7.76
C ASP A 14 5.85 0.65 7.65
N ILE A 15 6.03 0.07 6.46
CA ILE A 15 5.90 -1.38 6.22
C ILE A 15 6.92 -2.16 7.06
N ARG A 16 8.19 -1.73 7.08
CA ARG A 16 9.25 -2.37 7.88
C ARG A 16 8.94 -2.31 9.38
N MET A 17 8.46 -1.17 9.86
CA MET A 17 8.07 -1.00 11.26
C MET A 17 6.93 -1.94 11.65
N ARG A 18 5.93 -2.11 10.79
CA ARG A 18 4.81 -3.05 11.01
C ARG A 18 5.26 -4.50 11.01
N GLN A 19 6.19 -4.88 10.12
CA GLN A 19 6.80 -6.21 10.14
C GLN A 19 7.47 -6.50 11.48
N LYS A 20 8.24 -5.53 12.00
CA LYS A 20 8.89 -5.65 13.30
C LYS A 20 7.89 -5.81 14.45
N TRP A 21 6.73 -5.15 14.39
CA TRP A 21 5.68 -5.34 15.40
C TRP A 21 5.15 -6.77 15.42
N LEU A 22 4.97 -7.38 14.24
CA LEU A 22 4.52 -8.76 14.11
C LEU A 22 5.59 -9.76 14.58
N GLU A 23 6.86 -9.53 14.24
CA GLU A 23 7.99 -10.33 14.74
C GLU A 23 8.04 -10.31 16.28
N LEU A 24 7.97 -9.12 16.88
CA LEU A 24 7.93 -8.96 18.33
C LEU A 24 6.70 -9.61 18.98
N TYR A 25 5.57 -9.67 18.26
CA TYR A 25 4.38 -10.37 18.73
C TYR A 25 4.59 -11.88 18.72
N VAL A 26 5.19 -12.44 17.67
CA VAL A 26 5.55 -13.87 17.58
C VAL A 26 6.54 -14.25 18.68
N GLU A 27 7.55 -13.42 18.96
CA GLU A 27 8.52 -13.65 20.03
C GLU A 27 7.90 -13.59 21.43
N THR A 28 7.02 -12.61 21.67
CA THR A 28 6.50 -12.34 23.02
C THR A 28 5.24 -13.16 23.34
N GLY A 29 4.48 -13.57 22.32
CA GLY A 29 3.19 -14.26 22.45
C GLY A 29 2.09 -13.43 23.13
N SER A 30 2.31 -12.13 23.34
CA SER A 30 1.40 -11.26 24.13
C SER A 30 1.22 -9.90 23.50
N VAL A 31 -0.03 -9.62 23.09
CA VAL A 31 -0.42 -8.33 22.49
C VAL A 31 -0.12 -7.15 23.41
N THR A 32 -0.39 -7.28 24.72
CA THR A 32 -0.18 -6.19 25.68
C THR A 32 1.30 -5.82 25.80
N LYS A 33 2.19 -6.82 25.92
CA LYS A 33 3.63 -6.58 26.04
C LYS A 33 4.22 -6.01 24.74
N THR A 34 3.80 -6.54 23.59
CA THR A 34 4.27 -6.06 22.29
C THR A 34 3.78 -4.64 22.00
N ALA A 35 2.51 -4.33 22.26
CA ALA A 35 1.97 -2.98 22.07
C ALA A 35 2.70 -1.94 22.94
N PHE A 36 2.99 -2.29 24.20
CA PHE A 36 3.79 -1.46 25.10
C PHE A 36 5.21 -1.23 24.58
N ARG A 37 5.91 -2.30 24.14
CA ARG A 37 7.26 -2.19 23.56
C ARG A 37 7.31 -1.38 22.27
N CYS A 38 6.28 -1.48 21.43
CA CYS A 38 6.19 -0.80 20.15
C CYS A 38 5.69 0.65 20.27
N GLY A 39 5.22 1.08 21.44
CA GLY A 39 4.66 2.42 21.64
C GLY A 39 3.34 2.65 20.90
N ILE A 40 2.55 1.59 20.67
CA ILE A 40 1.28 1.66 19.94
C ILE A 40 0.11 1.19 20.81
N THR A 41 -1.10 1.53 20.39
CA THR A 41 -2.30 1.02 21.05
C THR A 41 -2.51 -0.47 20.75
N ARG A 42 -3.14 -1.19 21.69
CA ARG A 42 -3.48 -2.61 21.51
C ARG A 42 -4.38 -2.83 20.28
N SER A 43 -5.32 -1.92 20.02
CA SER A 43 -6.23 -2.01 18.86
C SER A 43 -5.47 -1.88 17.54
N THR A 44 -4.44 -1.02 17.46
CA THR A 44 -3.56 -0.94 16.29
C THR A 44 -2.84 -2.26 16.04
N LEU A 45 -2.32 -2.90 17.10
CA LEU A 45 -1.62 -4.17 16.96
C LEU A 45 -2.58 -5.30 16.53
N TYR A 46 -3.79 -5.37 17.11
CA TYR A 46 -4.82 -6.32 16.68
C TYR A 46 -5.18 -6.15 15.20
N ARG A 47 -5.31 -4.91 14.72
CA ARG A 47 -5.59 -4.64 13.31
C ARG A 47 -4.54 -5.29 12.40
N TRP A 48 -3.26 -5.11 12.71
CA TRP A 48 -2.17 -5.67 11.90
C TRP A 48 -2.02 -7.18 12.03
N ILE A 49 -2.26 -7.75 13.21
CA ILE A 49 -2.30 -9.22 13.40
C ILE A 49 -3.42 -9.83 12.54
N ASN A 50 -4.60 -9.21 12.51
CA ASN A 50 -5.70 -9.70 11.70
C ASN A 50 -5.42 -9.53 10.20
N CYS A 51 -4.86 -8.39 9.78
CA CYS A 51 -4.44 -8.19 8.38
C CYS A 51 -3.42 -9.24 7.93
N GLU A 52 -2.42 -9.57 8.75
CA GLU A 52 -1.43 -10.61 8.40
C GLU A 52 -2.10 -11.98 8.20
N LYS A 53 -3.08 -12.33 9.05
CA LYS A 53 -3.83 -13.59 8.93
C LYS A 53 -4.70 -13.65 7.67
N GLU A 54 -5.30 -12.54 7.28
CA GLU A 54 -6.24 -12.47 6.15
C GLU A 54 -5.52 -12.36 4.79
N GLN A 55 -4.44 -11.56 4.73
CA GLN A 55 -3.84 -11.10 3.47
C GLN A 55 -2.37 -11.53 3.30
N GLY A 56 -1.78 -12.14 4.33
CA GLY A 56 -0.36 -12.53 4.34
C GLY A 56 0.59 -11.34 4.49
N LYS A 57 1.90 -11.62 4.44
CA LYS A 57 2.97 -10.62 4.67
C LYS A 57 3.06 -9.54 3.58
N SER A 58 2.41 -9.73 2.44
CA SER A 58 2.47 -8.86 1.26
C SER A 58 1.66 -7.57 1.39
N GLU A 59 0.65 -7.50 2.26
CA GLU A 59 -0.23 -6.33 2.42
C GLU A 59 -0.08 -5.65 3.79
N LEU A 60 1.13 -5.26 4.19
CA LEU A 60 1.35 -4.40 5.38
C LEU A 60 1.39 -2.90 5.05
N SER A 61 1.01 -2.53 3.82
CA SER A 61 0.82 -1.15 3.41
C SER A 61 -0.53 -0.62 3.88
N ASP A 62 -0.65 0.70 4.01
CA ASP A 62 -1.98 1.29 4.22
C ASP A 62 -2.77 1.23 2.92
N LYS A 63 -4.02 0.75 3.01
CA LYS A 63 -4.96 0.85 1.91
C LYS A 63 -5.36 2.31 1.71
N SER A 64 -5.62 2.66 0.45
CA SER A 64 -6.13 3.99 0.11
C SER A 64 -7.43 4.25 0.88
N LYS A 65 -7.49 5.40 1.57
CA LYS A 65 -8.72 5.88 2.22
C LYS A 65 -9.76 6.36 1.21
N ARG A 66 -9.34 6.59 -0.05
CA ARG A 66 -10.23 6.99 -1.13
C ARG A 66 -11.05 5.77 -1.55
N PRO A 67 -12.39 5.88 -1.63
CA PRO A 67 -13.20 4.79 -2.13
C PRO A 67 -12.76 4.42 -3.55
N SER A 68 -12.61 3.13 -3.82
CA SER A 68 -12.22 2.61 -5.13
C SER A 68 -13.26 2.92 -6.20
N ARG A 69 -14.53 3.00 -5.81
CA ARG A 69 -15.64 3.39 -6.68
C ARG A 69 -16.38 4.59 -6.13
N LEU A 70 -16.59 5.58 -6.98
CA LEU A 70 -17.46 6.72 -6.72
C LEU A 70 -18.75 6.53 -7.51
N ALA A 71 -19.91 6.89 -6.94
CA ALA A 71 -21.18 6.76 -7.64
C ALA A 71 -21.22 7.53 -8.97
N ASN A 72 -20.49 8.65 -9.04
CA ASN A 72 -20.45 9.55 -10.21
C ASN A 72 -19.15 9.38 -11.01
N MET A 73 -18.74 8.14 -11.27
CA MET A 73 -17.57 7.87 -12.10
C MET A 73 -17.84 8.26 -13.56
N LYS A 74 -17.06 9.20 -14.08
CA LYS A 74 -17.04 9.54 -15.52
C LYS A 74 -16.25 8.52 -16.35
N ILE A 75 -15.40 7.72 -15.68
CA ILE A 75 -14.58 6.69 -16.31
C ILE A 75 -15.30 5.37 -16.14
N THR A 76 -15.82 4.85 -17.25
CA THR A 76 -16.39 3.50 -17.34
C THR A 76 -15.27 2.47 -17.52
N PRO A 77 -15.49 1.18 -17.22
CA PRO A 77 -14.49 0.13 -17.42
C PRO A 77 -14.01 0.02 -18.88
N GLU A 78 -14.87 0.38 -19.84
CA GLU A 78 -14.53 0.47 -21.27
C GLU A 78 -13.52 1.59 -21.53
N ILE A 79 -13.75 2.79 -20.97
CA ILE A 79 -12.84 3.93 -21.07
C ILE A 79 -11.51 3.60 -20.37
N GLU A 80 -11.54 2.94 -19.22
CA GLU A 80 -10.34 2.47 -18.52
C GLU A 80 -9.51 1.51 -19.39
N THR A 81 -10.17 0.55 -20.04
CA THR A 81 -9.53 -0.39 -20.96
C THR A 81 -8.88 0.33 -22.15
N ILE A 82 -9.55 1.34 -22.71
CA ILE A 82 -9.00 2.18 -23.79
C ILE A 82 -7.76 2.94 -23.31
N ILE A 83 -7.83 3.57 -22.14
CA ILE A 83 -6.69 4.31 -21.55
C ILE A 83 -5.50 3.37 -21.35
N LEU A 84 -5.72 2.19 -20.76
CA LEU A 84 -4.64 1.22 -20.53
C LEU A 84 -4.02 0.75 -21.85
N ASN A 85 -4.83 0.44 -22.86
CA ASN A 85 -4.33 0.05 -24.18
C ASN A 85 -3.53 1.16 -24.86
N LEU A 86 -3.95 2.43 -24.71
CA LEU A 86 -3.19 3.58 -25.23
C LEU A 86 -1.87 3.78 -24.48
N CYS A 87 -1.83 3.57 -23.16
CA CYS A 87 -0.61 3.65 -22.38
C CYS A 87 0.39 2.52 -22.73
N VAL A 88 -0.08 1.28 -22.90
CA VAL A 88 0.77 0.15 -23.30
C VAL A 88 1.34 0.35 -24.71
N ARG A 89 0.52 0.85 -25.65
CA ARG A 89 0.96 1.16 -27.03
C ARG A 89 1.96 2.31 -27.14
N GLN A 90 2.04 3.19 -26.12
CA GLN A 90 3.00 4.29 -26.09
C GLN A 90 4.38 3.85 -25.57
N GLU A 91 4.54 2.64 -25.02
CA GLU A 91 5.87 2.14 -24.63
C GLU A 91 6.78 1.88 -25.85
N ASP A 92 6.22 1.73 -27.04
CA ASP A 92 6.93 1.47 -28.30
C ASP A 92 7.31 2.76 -29.08
N GLY A 93 6.98 3.95 -28.58
CA GLY A 93 7.19 5.22 -29.28
C GLY A 93 7.47 6.38 -28.32
N GLU A 94 8.65 7.00 -28.49
CA GLU A 94 9.20 8.18 -27.82
C GLU A 94 8.29 8.98 -26.86
N ARG A 95 8.79 9.12 -25.63
CA ARG A 95 8.22 9.91 -24.51
C ARG A 95 7.97 11.37 -24.88
N ASN A 96 6.73 11.71 -25.20
CA ASN A 96 6.23 13.09 -25.13
C ASN A 96 5.25 13.20 -23.96
N GLY A 97 5.58 14.10 -23.01
CA GLY A 97 5.15 14.02 -21.62
C GLY A 97 3.65 14.09 -21.37
N LEU A 98 3.15 13.10 -20.61
CA LEU A 98 2.01 13.26 -19.71
C LEU A 98 2.32 12.62 -18.35
N PRO A 99 1.75 13.15 -17.25
CA PRO A 99 2.20 12.84 -15.90
C PRO A 99 1.89 11.39 -15.51
N THR A 100 2.87 10.75 -14.88
CA THR A 100 2.80 9.41 -14.30
C THR A 100 1.75 9.36 -13.17
N ILE A 101 0.49 9.16 -13.53
CA ILE A 101 -0.59 8.81 -12.61
C ILE A 101 -1.26 7.51 -13.04
N CYS A 102 -0.45 6.48 -13.22
CA CYS A 102 -0.92 5.10 -13.26
C CYS A 102 0.04 4.28 -12.41
N LEU A 103 -0.48 3.24 -11.76
CA LEU A 103 0.16 2.36 -10.76
C LEU A 103 -0.09 2.76 -9.29
N GLY A 104 -1.36 2.82 -8.91
CA GLY A 104 -1.80 2.20 -7.66
C GLY A 104 -2.42 0.85 -8.02
N ARG A 105 -1.61 -0.21 -8.06
CA ARG A 105 -2.09 -1.60 -8.23
C ARG A 105 -2.48 -2.13 -6.85
N GLU A 106 -3.66 -2.72 -6.78
CA GLU A 106 -4.16 -3.56 -5.67
C GLU A 106 -3.19 -4.71 -5.37
#